data_AF-S4XQ76-F1
#
_entry.id   AF-S4XQ76-F1
#
_cell.length_a   1.000
_cell.length_b   1.000
_cell.length_c   1.000
_cell.angle_alpha   90.00
_cell.angle_beta   90.00
_cell.angle_gamma   90.00
#
_symmetry.space_group_name_H-M   'P 1'
#
loop_
_entity.id
_entity.type
_entity.pdbx_description
1 polymer ?
#
loop_
_entity_poly.entity_id
_entity_poly.type
_entity_poly.pdbx_seq_one_letter_code
_entity_poly.pdbx_strand_id
1 'polypeptide(L)'
;MYLREIHIRNLKLLRDLRLSFASSSGEPRMWTVIVGENGLCKTSILQAIALAASGPDRANQLADIPSLPDRRHPDEPLDIAASFAFGPLPEGRSRTYPGWGDKLGQPPKFLRSRLSLAPGWKVFVGSSDYGDPSAHPREHLEPARSADPGPLREARAIGAPWWFVAGYGVNRRLPKPHGAARPDDPTLSRLDSLFDGAPILGTGFADILQDLGIEPSRYAEMLSDALFRRSRLLPRVRGLELRRRGAVKSAADLVEAHRFELRSGSSTFTLPATWLSHGYQGLISWIADLIGQIVADTQMLADKSKYGTLVDPAEKSGLVLIDEIDLHLHPSWQAELVPKLKKVFPRMQFVVTTHSPLVLPGFAKDEIIRLGRNRDGDVIARKTGESPALMTGSELYEEFFGIDRLYPTDLGEAAQRYGLLANDPGRSDAEEQEMVALREKLRAADVEPEWEPVSRTRVSEKRPARKARGR
;
A
#
# COMPACT_ATOMS: atom_id res chain seq x y z
N MET A 1 15.51 -1.54 5.42
CA MET A 1 15.38 -2.89 4.83
C MET A 1 14.41 -2.82 3.66
N TYR A 2 14.60 -3.63 2.62
CA TYR A 2 13.68 -3.77 1.48
C TYR A 2 13.31 -5.24 1.31
N LEU A 3 12.04 -5.57 1.20
CA LEU A 3 11.54 -6.89 0.84
C LEU A 3 11.96 -7.24 -0.60
N ARG A 4 12.44 -8.46 -0.80
CA ARG A 4 12.77 -9.02 -2.11
C ARG A 4 11.85 -10.17 -2.50
N GLU A 5 11.53 -11.03 -1.54
CA GLU A 5 10.69 -12.21 -1.76
C GLU A 5 9.98 -12.57 -0.46
N ILE A 6 8.78 -13.13 -0.59
CA ILE A 6 8.11 -13.85 0.49
C ILE A 6 7.56 -15.18 -0.03
N HIS A 7 7.65 -16.20 0.80
CA HIS A 7 7.06 -17.52 0.63
C HIS A 7 6.18 -17.81 1.84
N ILE A 8 4.89 -18.02 1.59
CA ILE A 8 3.88 -18.27 2.61
C ILE A 8 3.28 -19.65 2.34
N ARG A 9 3.25 -20.50 3.37
CA ARG A 9 2.59 -21.81 3.32
C ARG A 9 1.61 -21.94 4.46
N ASN A 10 0.44 -22.48 4.15
CA ASN A 10 -0.63 -22.82 5.10
C ASN A 10 -1.09 -21.64 5.97
N LEU A 11 -1.19 -20.45 5.38
CA LEU A 11 -1.73 -19.25 6.03
C LEU A 11 -3.08 -18.91 5.42
N LYS A 12 -4.17 -19.11 6.17
CA LYS A 12 -5.55 -18.90 5.70
C LYS A 12 -5.80 -19.61 4.36
N LEU A 13 -6.05 -18.87 3.27
CA LEU A 13 -6.24 -19.44 1.94
C LEU A 13 -4.95 -19.50 1.10
N LEU A 14 -3.82 -19.12 1.67
CA LEU A 14 -2.50 -19.16 1.04
C LEU A 14 -1.87 -20.53 1.30
N ARG A 15 -2.22 -21.50 0.46
CA ARG A 15 -1.71 -22.88 0.57
C ARG A 15 -0.20 -22.93 0.35
N ASP A 16 0.24 -22.44 -0.80
CA ASP A 16 1.64 -22.23 -1.16
C ASP A 16 1.73 -21.01 -2.09
N LEU A 17 2.11 -19.87 -1.55
CA LEU A 17 2.19 -18.61 -2.28
C LEU A 17 3.61 -18.04 -2.21
N ARG A 18 4.20 -17.81 -3.38
CA ARG A 18 5.51 -17.18 -3.53
C ARG A 18 5.37 -15.89 -4.32
N LEU A 19 5.80 -14.77 -3.72
CA LEU A 19 5.75 -13.45 -4.36
C LEU A 19 7.14 -12.83 -4.42
N SER A 20 7.48 -12.28 -5.58
CA SER A 20 8.70 -11.50 -5.78
C SER A 20 8.40 -10.01 -5.74
N PHE A 21 9.24 -9.28 -5.02
CA PHE A 21 9.28 -7.83 -4.89
C PHE A 21 10.59 -7.28 -5.45
N ALA A 22 11.19 -7.98 -6.41
CA ALA A 22 12.37 -7.55 -7.15
C ALA A 22 12.03 -7.35 -8.63
N SER A 23 12.76 -6.45 -9.29
CA SER A 23 12.75 -6.30 -10.73
C SER A 23 13.41 -7.51 -11.41
N SER A 24 13.34 -7.56 -12.74
CA SER A 24 14.06 -8.56 -13.55
C SER A 24 15.58 -8.47 -13.39
N SER A 25 16.13 -7.31 -13.03
CA SER A 25 17.56 -7.13 -12.70
C SER A 25 17.92 -7.58 -11.28
N GLY A 26 16.94 -8.01 -10.48
CA GLY A 26 17.14 -8.46 -9.11
C GLY A 26 17.18 -7.34 -8.07
N GLU A 27 16.99 -6.08 -8.47
CA GLU A 27 16.90 -4.95 -7.55
C GLU A 27 15.53 -4.91 -6.86
N PRO A 28 15.44 -4.45 -5.59
CA PRO A 28 14.15 -4.31 -4.92
C PRO A 28 13.21 -3.36 -5.69
N ARG A 29 11.98 -3.82 -5.93
CA ARG A 29 10.92 -3.00 -6.51
C ARG A 29 10.38 -2.07 -5.43
N MET A 30 10.54 -0.77 -5.63
CA MET A 30 10.23 0.24 -4.61
C MET A 30 8.74 0.43 -4.36
N TRP A 31 7.89 0.05 -5.32
CA TRP A 31 6.44 0.09 -5.15
C TRP A 31 5.85 -1.25 -5.56
N THR A 32 4.89 -1.75 -4.79
CA THR A 32 4.08 -2.90 -5.17
C THR A 32 2.67 -2.71 -4.65
N VAL A 33 1.68 -2.90 -5.52
CA VAL A 33 0.26 -2.96 -5.15
C VAL A 33 -0.25 -4.39 -5.28
N ILE A 34 -0.96 -4.84 -4.26
CA ILE A 34 -1.65 -6.11 -4.24
C ILE A 34 -3.14 -5.82 -4.44
N VAL A 35 -3.71 -6.34 -5.53
CA VAL A 35 -5.10 -6.12 -5.93
C VAL A 35 -5.81 -7.45 -6.13
N GLY A 36 -7.12 -7.47 -5.87
CA GLY A 36 -7.98 -8.64 -6.04
C GLY A 36 -9.25 -8.51 -5.21
N GLU A 37 -10.20 -9.40 -5.47
CA GLU A 37 -11.50 -9.43 -4.78
C GLU A 37 -11.38 -9.50 -3.25
N ASN A 38 -12.50 -9.22 -2.58
CA ASN A 38 -12.63 -9.39 -1.13
C ASN A 38 -12.35 -10.85 -0.74
N GLY A 39 -11.64 -11.04 0.38
CA GLY A 39 -11.32 -12.38 0.88
C GLY A 39 -10.23 -13.12 0.11
N LEU A 40 -9.39 -12.44 -0.69
CA LEU A 40 -8.18 -13.01 -1.30
C LEU A 40 -6.90 -12.76 -0.48
N CYS A 41 -7.01 -12.66 0.85
CA CYS A 41 -5.85 -12.58 1.76
C CYS A 41 -4.91 -11.37 1.56
N LYS A 42 -5.32 -10.29 0.89
CA LYS A 42 -4.52 -9.06 0.70
C LYS A 42 -3.88 -8.53 1.99
N THR A 43 -4.71 -8.23 2.99
CA THR A 43 -4.28 -7.83 4.34
C THR A 43 -3.38 -8.88 4.99
N SER A 44 -3.70 -10.16 4.81
CA SER A 44 -2.95 -11.27 5.42
C SER A 44 -1.54 -11.43 4.81
N ILE A 45 -1.35 -11.07 3.54
CA ILE A 45 -0.02 -10.99 2.91
C ILE A 45 0.78 -9.84 3.52
N LEU A 46 0.18 -8.66 3.70
CA LEU A 46 0.85 -7.55 4.40
C LEU A 46 1.25 -7.92 5.82
N GLN A 47 0.34 -8.55 6.58
CA GLN A 47 0.62 -9.05 7.92
C GLN A 47 1.74 -10.08 7.91
N ALA A 48 1.75 -11.04 6.98
CA ALA A 48 2.84 -12.02 6.86
C ALA A 48 4.20 -11.36 6.61
N ILE A 49 4.26 -10.33 5.75
CA ILE A 49 5.47 -9.53 5.54
C ILE A 49 5.91 -8.85 6.84
N ALA A 50 4.97 -8.23 7.57
CA ALA A 50 5.25 -7.56 8.83
C ALA A 50 5.78 -8.52 9.90
N LEU A 51 5.19 -9.71 10.02
CA LEU A 51 5.64 -10.76 10.95
C LEU A 51 7.06 -11.21 10.60
N ALA A 52 7.32 -11.53 9.32
CA ALA A 52 8.64 -11.95 8.89
C ALA A 52 9.71 -10.86 9.11
N ALA A 53 9.33 -9.58 9.00
CA ALA A 53 10.23 -8.45 9.20
C ALA A 53 10.41 -8.03 10.66
N SER A 54 9.55 -8.48 11.59
CA SER A 54 9.61 -8.16 13.02
C SER A 54 10.42 -9.18 13.85
N GLY A 55 10.52 -10.42 13.36
CA GLY A 55 11.18 -11.53 14.04
C GLY A 55 10.24 -12.23 15.05
N PRO A 56 10.58 -13.44 15.53
CA PRO A 56 9.65 -14.31 16.25
C PRO A 56 9.07 -13.68 17.52
N ASP A 57 9.89 -13.01 18.34
CA ASP A 57 9.44 -12.40 19.60
C ASP A 57 8.34 -11.35 19.41
N ARG A 58 8.48 -10.52 18.37
CA ARG A 58 7.54 -9.45 18.06
C ARG A 58 6.37 -9.95 17.22
N ALA A 59 6.61 -10.92 16.34
CA ALA A 59 5.56 -11.61 15.61
C ALA A 59 4.54 -12.24 16.58
N ASN A 60 5.02 -12.84 17.68
CA ASN A 60 4.16 -13.41 18.73
C ASN A 60 3.37 -12.37 19.53
N GLN A 61 3.79 -11.10 19.53
CA GLN A 61 3.07 -10.00 20.19
C GLN A 61 2.08 -9.31 19.24
N LEU A 62 2.37 -9.29 17.94
CA LEU A 62 1.53 -8.67 16.92
C LEU A 62 0.39 -9.58 16.44
N ALA A 63 0.66 -10.88 16.27
CA ALA A 63 -0.27 -11.78 15.61
C ALA A 63 -1.37 -12.31 16.53
N ASP A 64 -2.61 -12.29 16.06
CA ASP A 64 -3.67 -13.19 16.54
C ASP A 64 -3.44 -14.60 15.95
N ILE A 65 -2.50 -15.34 16.54
CA ILE A 65 -1.99 -16.62 16.01
C ILE A 65 -3.11 -17.64 15.68
N PRO A 66 -4.14 -17.87 16.53
CA PRO A 66 -5.24 -18.79 16.20
C PRO A 66 -6.03 -18.47 14.93
N SER A 67 -5.92 -17.25 14.41
CA SER A 67 -6.59 -16.81 13.17
C SER A 67 -5.79 -17.12 11.89
N LEU A 68 -4.50 -17.48 12.01
CA LEU A 68 -3.58 -17.54 10.87
C LEU A 68 -3.54 -18.89 10.13
N PRO A 69 -3.50 -20.06 10.78
CA PRO A 69 -3.39 -21.35 10.09
C PRO A 69 -4.52 -21.63 9.11
N ASP A 70 -4.18 -22.31 8.01
CA ASP A 70 -5.17 -22.89 7.10
C ASP A 70 -5.97 -23.99 7.81
N ARG A 71 -7.22 -23.70 8.15
CA ARG A 71 -8.11 -24.62 8.86
C ARG A 71 -8.55 -25.83 8.02
N ARG A 72 -8.32 -25.81 6.71
CA ARG A 72 -8.57 -26.97 5.84
C ARG A 72 -7.50 -28.05 6.04
N HIS A 73 -6.33 -27.69 6.56
CA HIS A 73 -5.18 -28.57 6.77
C HIS A 73 -4.59 -28.38 8.19
N PRO A 74 -5.32 -28.76 9.25
CA PRO A 74 -4.94 -28.48 10.64
C PRO A 74 -3.66 -29.21 11.09
N ASP A 75 -3.28 -30.29 10.42
CA ASP A 75 -2.12 -31.12 10.74
C ASP A 75 -0.82 -30.64 10.07
N GLU A 76 -0.88 -29.55 9.28
CA GLU A 76 0.28 -29.01 8.59
C GLU A 76 0.80 -27.73 9.24
N PRO A 77 2.14 -27.54 9.28
CA PRO A 77 2.70 -26.32 9.83
C PRO A 77 2.43 -25.12 8.93
N LEU A 78 2.24 -23.96 9.54
CA LEU A 78 2.27 -22.67 8.85
C LEU A 78 3.72 -22.20 8.77
N ASP A 79 4.19 -21.82 7.58
CA ASP A 79 5.51 -21.23 7.38
C ASP A 79 5.42 -19.87 6.67
N ILE A 80 6.21 -18.90 7.14
CA ILE A 80 6.43 -17.62 6.49
C ILE A 80 7.94 -17.42 6.36
N ALA A 81 8.46 -17.43 5.14
CA ALA A 81 9.86 -17.13 4.85
C ALA A 81 9.95 -15.87 3.99
N ALA A 82 10.86 -14.97 4.33
CA ALA A 82 11.09 -13.74 3.58
C ALA A 82 12.58 -13.45 3.41
N SER A 83 12.92 -12.84 2.28
CA SER A 83 14.26 -12.31 2.02
C SER A 83 14.20 -10.78 1.90
N PHE A 84 15.18 -10.14 2.53
CA PHE A 84 15.31 -8.69 2.57
C PHE A 84 16.67 -8.26 2.06
N ALA A 85 16.72 -7.13 1.35
CA ALA A 85 17.92 -6.39 1.06
C ALA A 85 18.12 -5.23 2.04
N PHE A 86 19.37 -4.82 2.16
CA PHE A 86 19.77 -3.65 2.92
C PHE A 86 19.83 -2.43 1.99
N GLY A 87 18.88 -1.52 2.16
CA GLY A 87 18.81 -0.29 1.36
C GLY A 87 19.99 0.67 1.60
N PRO A 88 20.22 1.61 0.67
CA PRO A 88 21.30 2.58 0.78
C PRO A 88 21.15 3.46 2.02
N LEU A 89 22.27 4.01 2.46
CA LEU A 89 22.37 4.96 3.57
C LEU A 89 22.75 6.33 3.00
N PRO A 90 22.31 7.44 3.64
CA PRO A 90 22.86 8.75 3.35
C PRO A 90 24.36 8.79 3.62
N GLU A 91 25.05 9.74 3.00
CA GLU A 91 26.49 9.94 3.18
C GLU A 91 26.83 10.15 4.66
N GLY A 92 27.94 9.56 5.11
CA GLY A 92 28.40 9.64 6.50
C GLY A 92 27.56 8.86 7.52
N ARG A 93 26.56 8.06 7.09
CA ARG A 93 25.78 7.18 7.98
C ARG A 93 26.24 5.73 7.87
N SER A 94 26.23 5.02 9.00
CA SER A 94 26.53 3.59 9.09
C SER A 94 25.32 2.80 9.60
N ARG A 95 25.28 1.51 9.27
CA ARG A 95 24.30 0.55 9.77
C ARG A 95 25.02 -0.54 10.56
N THR A 96 24.53 -0.81 11.76
CA THR A 96 24.97 -1.94 12.57
C THR A 96 24.37 -3.24 12.03
N TYR A 97 25.20 -4.29 11.94
CA TYR A 97 24.83 -5.64 11.51
C TYR A 97 25.09 -6.62 12.66
N PRO A 98 24.10 -6.85 13.54
CA PRO A 98 24.28 -7.71 14.72
C PRO A 98 24.68 -9.15 14.34
N GLY A 99 25.54 -9.77 15.14
CA GLY A 99 26.07 -11.12 14.84
C GLY A 99 27.03 -11.24 13.65
N TRP A 100 27.25 -10.18 12.85
CA TRP A 100 28.22 -10.23 11.74
C TRP A 100 29.67 -10.25 12.23
N GLY A 101 29.96 -9.52 13.32
CA GLY A 101 31.31 -9.22 13.81
C GLY A 101 32.10 -8.32 12.87
N ASP A 102 33.24 -7.77 13.32
CA ASP A 102 34.23 -7.10 12.45
C ASP A 102 34.96 -8.12 11.55
N LYS A 103 34.19 -8.94 10.82
CA LYS A 103 34.75 -9.72 9.72
C LYS A 103 35.25 -8.71 8.71
N LEU A 104 36.54 -8.78 8.37
CA LEU A 104 37.28 -7.98 7.35
C LEU A 104 36.68 -7.98 5.93
N GLY A 105 35.41 -8.34 5.76
CA GLY A 105 34.68 -8.42 4.50
C GLY A 105 33.65 -7.30 4.32
N GLN A 106 33.06 -7.27 3.12
CA GLN A 106 31.97 -6.35 2.79
C GLN A 106 30.76 -6.59 3.71
N PRO A 107 30.01 -5.53 4.08
CA PRO A 107 28.81 -5.69 4.89
C PRO A 107 27.79 -6.61 4.19
N PRO A 108 26.98 -7.36 4.96
CA PRO A 108 25.99 -8.25 4.38
C PRO A 108 24.99 -7.45 3.55
N LYS A 109 24.68 -7.94 2.36
CA LYS A 109 23.73 -7.30 1.43
C LYS A 109 22.29 -7.73 1.69
N PHE A 110 22.10 -8.90 2.29
CA PHE A 110 20.80 -9.55 2.42
C PHE A 110 20.61 -10.17 3.80
N LEU A 111 19.34 -10.29 4.18
CA LEU A 111 18.86 -10.93 5.40
C LEU A 111 17.74 -11.89 5.03
N ARG A 112 17.77 -13.11 5.54
CA ARG A 112 16.67 -14.07 5.47
C ARG A 112 15.99 -14.16 6.83
N SER A 113 14.68 -14.32 6.82
CA SER A 113 13.86 -14.51 8.01
C SER A 113 12.87 -15.62 7.76
N ARG A 114 12.68 -16.51 8.74
CA ARG A 114 11.66 -17.56 8.70
C ARG A 114 10.94 -17.64 10.03
N LEU A 115 9.62 -17.72 9.94
CA LEU A 115 8.71 -18.05 11.03
C LEU A 115 7.99 -19.35 10.68
N SER A 116 7.82 -20.20 11.68
CA SER A 116 7.08 -21.46 11.57
C SER A 116 6.20 -21.64 12.79
N LEU A 117 5.00 -22.18 12.57
CA LEU A 117 4.05 -22.53 13.61
C LEU A 117 3.65 -23.99 13.39
N ALA A 118 4.09 -24.86 14.30
CA ALA A 118 3.73 -26.27 14.25
C ALA A 118 2.24 -26.47 14.58
N PRO A 119 1.61 -27.57 14.11
CA PRO A 119 0.23 -27.91 14.43
C PRO A 119 -0.04 -27.85 15.94
N GLY A 120 -1.11 -27.16 16.35
CA GLY A 120 -1.51 -26.99 17.74
C GLY A 120 -0.69 -26.00 18.57
N TRP A 121 0.39 -25.43 18.02
CA TRP A 121 1.19 -24.42 18.73
C TRP A 121 0.49 -23.07 18.71
N LYS A 122 0.77 -22.26 19.75
CA LYS A 122 0.26 -20.89 19.89
C LYS A 122 1.36 -19.83 19.82
N VAL A 123 2.57 -20.23 19.45
CA VAL A 123 3.76 -19.37 19.45
C VAL A 123 4.59 -19.72 18.22
N PHE A 124 4.90 -18.73 17.41
CA PHE A 124 5.88 -18.82 16.33
C PHE A 124 7.26 -19.11 16.88
N VAL A 125 7.93 -20.07 16.25
CA VAL A 125 9.38 -20.24 16.32
C VAL A 125 10.00 -19.74 15.03
N GLY A 126 11.20 -19.19 15.09
CA GLY A 126 11.81 -18.60 13.91
C GLY A 126 13.28 -18.30 14.08
N SER A 127 13.91 -18.02 12.95
CA SER A 127 15.32 -17.66 12.87
C SER A 127 15.55 -16.65 11.74
N SER A 128 16.73 -16.04 11.77
CA SER A 128 17.20 -15.17 10.69
C SER A 128 18.69 -15.37 10.49
N ASP A 129 19.20 -15.06 9.30
CA ASP A 129 20.61 -15.14 8.96
C ASP A 129 20.97 -14.17 7.83
N TYR A 130 22.26 -13.85 7.71
CA TYR A 130 22.81 -13.17 6.53
C TYR A 130 23.19 -14.21 5.48
N GLY A 131 22.58 -14.14 4.28
CA GLY A 131 22.82 -15.15 3.24
C GLY A 131 22.41 -14.68 1.85
N ASP A 132 23.01 -15.29 0.82
CA ASP A 132 22.70 -15.02 -0.59
C ASP A 132 21.24 -15.41 -0.92
N PRO A 133 20.45 -14.52 -1.53
CA PRO A 133 19.06 -14.78 -1.91
C PRO A 133 18.91 -15.82 -3.04
N SER A 134 19.97 -16.09 -3.82
CA SER A 134 19.98 -17.17 -4.82
C SER A 134 20.11 -18.56 -4.19
N ALA A 135 20.64 -18.64 -2.97
CA ALA A 135 20.51 -19.85 -2.18
C ALA A 135 19.05 -19.89 -1.69
N HIS A 136 18.24 -20.76 -2.32
CA HIS A 136 16.89 -21.06 -1.84
C HIS A 136 16.92 -21.14 -0.31
N PRO A 137 15.98 -20.50 0.41
CA PRO A 137 15.91 -20.65 1.85
C PRO A 137 15.94 -22.15 2.10
N ARG A 138 16.97 -22.64 2.82
CA ARG A 138 17.15 -24.07 3.03
C ARG A 138 15.78 -24.61 3.45
N GLU A 139 15.24 -25.59 2.72
CA GLU A 139 13.94 -26.20 3.05
C GLU A 139 13.91 -26.60 4.54
N HIS A 140 15.10 -26.89 5.07
CA HIS A 140 15.43 -27.04 6.49
C HIS A 140 16.44 -25.97 6.92
N LEU A 141 15.96 -24.89 7.55
CA LEU A 141 16.78 -24.18 8.53
C LEU A 141 16.73 -25.05 9.79
N GLU A 142 17.88 -25.56 10.24
CA GLU A 142 17.95 -26.23 11.53
C GLU A 142 17.34 -25.29 12.60
N PRO A 143 16.53 -25.81 13.54
CA PRO A 143 16.04 -25.00 14.65
C PRO A 143 17.23 -24.28 15.27
N ALA A 144 17.07 -22.97 15.51
CA ALA A 144 18.14 -22.14 16.03
C ALA A 144 18.82 -22.86 17.19
N ARG A 145 20.11 -23.18 17.05
CA ARG A 145 20.90 -23.65 18.19
C ARG A 145 20.74 -22.56 19.26
N SER A 146 20.41 -22.95 20.49
CA SER A 146 19.93 -22.04 21.55
C SER A 146 20.85 -20.87 21.93
N ALA A 147 22.03 -20.76 21.30
CA ALA A 147 23.05 -19.76 21.56
C ALA A 147 23.12 -18.61 20.52
N ASP A 148 22.43 -18.67 19.37
CA ASP A 148 22.41 -17.58 18.38
C ASP A 148 20.97 -17.07 18.17
N PRO A 149 20.60 -15.90 18.71
CA PRO A 149 19.27 -15.31 18.55
C PRO A 149 18.94 -14.92 17.09
N GLY A 150 19.96 -14.83 16.23
CA GLY A 150 19.85 -14.39 14.84
C GLY A 150 19.85 -12.85 14.70
N PRO A 151 20.41 -12.32 13.59
CA PRO A 151 20.63 -10.89 13.38
C PRO A 151 19.37 -10.03 13.45
N LEU A 152 18.22 -10.52 13.01
CA LEU A 152 16.97 -9.76 13.05
C LEU A 152 16.49 -9.57 14.49
N ARG A 153 16.53 -10.64 15.30
CA ARG A 153 16.09 -10.60 16.70
C ARG A 153 16.93 -9.61 17.49
N GLU A 154 18.25 -9.67 17.32
CA GLU A 154 19.18 -8.77 17.99
C GLU A 154 19.03 -7.32 17.50
N ALA A 155 18.91 -7.10 16.20
CA ALA A 155 18.66 -5.76 15.64
C ALA A 155 17.40 -5.12 16.22
N ARG A 156 16.35 -5.91 16.44
CA ARG A 156 15.10 -5.43 17.00
C ARG A 156 15.22 -5.18 18.50
N ALA A 157 15.92 -6.05 19.24
CA ALA A 157 16.17 -5.89 20.68
C ALA A 157 16.89 -4.56 21.02
N ILE A 158 17.86 -4.16 20.19
CA ILE A 158 18.61 -2.91 20.39
C ILE A 158 17.98 -1.69 19.69
N GLY A 159 16.85 -1.86 19.00
CA GLY A 159 16.24 -0.78 18.21
C GLY A 159 17.15 -0.25 17.10
N ALA A 160 17.87 -1.14 16.41
CA ALA A 160 18.92 -0.79 15.45
C ALA A 160 18.39 0.16 14.35
N PRO A 161 19.00 1.34 14.18
CA PRO A 161 18.58 2.29 13.15
C PRO A 161 18.79 1.70 11.76
N TRP A 162 18.00 2.14 10.78
CA TRP A 162 18.07 1.67 9.38
C TRP A 162 17.59 0.23 9.14
N TRP A 163 17.06 -0.44 10.16
CA TRP A 163 16.28 -1.68 10.05
C TRP A 163 14.77 -1.40 9.95
N PHE A 164 14.41 -0.26 9.37
CA PHE A 164 13.08 0.32 9.42
C PHE A 164 12.02 -0.47 8.65
N VAL A 165 10.91 -0.72 9.33
CA VAL A 165 9.67 -1.28 8.80
C VAL A 165 8.50 -0.58 9.52
N ALA A 166 7.47 -0.19 8.78
CA ALA A 166 6.21 0.34 9.33
C ALA A 166 5.00 -0.24 8.60
N GLY A 167 3.86 -0.31 9.28
CA GLY A 167 2.65 -0.96 8.81
C GLY A 167 1.40 -0.21 9.26
N TYR A 168 0.51 0.06 8.30
CA TYR A 168 -0.69 0.86 8.51
C TYR A 168 -1.93 0.08 8.03
N GLY A 169 -2.76 -0.36 8.97
CA GLY A 169 -4.05 -0.98 8.68
C GLY A 169 -5.10 0.04 8.22
N VAL A 170 -6.36 -0.38 8.21
CA VAL A 170 -7.51 0.44 7.79
C VAL A 170 -7.88 1.51 8.82
N ASN A 171 -7.59 1.29 10.10
CA ASN A 171 -7.95 2.23 11.16
C ASN A 171 -6.94 3.39 11.30
N ARG A 172 -6.97 4.34 10.37
CA ARG A 172 -6.05 5.50 10.31
C ARG A 172 -6.63 6.78 10.88
N ARG A 173 -7.28 6.71 12.03
CA ARG A 173 -7.86 7.89 12.67
C ARG A 173 -6.77 8.82 13.20
N LEU A 174 -7.02 10.13 13.17
CA LEU A 174 -6.16 11.07 13.87
C LEU A 174 -6.31 10.86 15.38
N PRO A 175 -5.22 10.76 16.14
CA PRO A 175 -5.32 10.68 17.58
C PRO A 175 -5.79 12.00 18.16
N LYS A 176 -6.34 11.94 19.37
CA LYS A 176 -6.61 13.15 20.14
C LYS A 176 -5.28 13.84 20.48
N PRO A 177 -5.13 15.15 20.25
CA PRO A 177 -3.91 15.87 20.58
C PRO A 177 -3.50 15.67 22.04
N HIS A 178 -2.20 15.56 22.30
CA HIS A 178 -1.61 15.35 23.64
C HIS A 178 -2.04 14.07 24.38
N GLY A 179 -2.73 13.13 23.71
CA GLY A 179 -3.03 11.80 24.22
C GLY A 179 -1.98 10.73 23.85
N ALA A 180 -0.96 11.11 23.07
CA ALA A 180 0.08 10.21 22.62
C ALA A 180 1.11 9.95 23.72
N ALA A 181 1.38 8.67 23.99
CA ALA A 181 2.48 8.24 24.86
C ALA A 181 3.63 7.72 24.01
N ARG A 182 4.86 7.86 24.51
CA ARG A 182 6.02 7.25 23.87
C ARG A 182 5.86 5.72 23.91
N PRO A 183 6.00 5.03 22.78
CA PRO A 183 5.93 3.57 22.78
C PRO A 183 7.16 2.95 23.45
N ASP A 184 6.93 1.90 24.24
CA ASP A 184 7.99 1.13 24.90
C ASP A 184 8.85 0.35 23.89
N ASP A 185 8.22 -0.22 22.86
CA ASP A 185 8.90 -0.87 21.73
C ASP A 185 8.60 -0.14 20.42
N PRO A 186 9.57 0.60 19.86
CA PRO A 186 9.39 1.34 18.61
C PRO A 186 9.09 0.45 17.40
N THR A 187 9.56 -0.81 17.37
CA THR A 187 9.28 -1.70 16.23
C THR A 187 7.84 -2.19 16.29
N LEU A 188 7.37 -2.61 17.47
CA LEU A 188 5.97 -3.04 17.63
C LEU A 188 5.01 -1.90 17.32
N SER A 189 5.26 -0.72 17.90
CA SER A 189 4.41 0.46 17.68
C SER A 189 4.28 0.85 16.20
N ARG A 190 5.33 0.66 15.38
CA ARG A 190 5.29 0.92 13.93
C ARG A 190 4.41 -0.04 13.14
N LEU A 191 4.14 -1.22 13.67
CA LEU A 191 3.43 -2.30 12.98
C LEU A 191 2.03 -2.54 13.54
N ASP A 192 1.76 -2.12 14.77
CA ASP A 192 0.57 -2.48 15.54
C ASP A 192 -0.75 -2.11 14.84
N SER A 193 -0.79 -0.96 14.18
CA SER A 193 -1.95 -0.51 13.41
C SER A 193 -2.35 -1.48 12.28
N LEU A 194 -1.41 -2.25 11.72
CA LEU A 194 -1.69 -3.26 10.69
C LEU A 194 -2.37 -4.52 11.25
N PHE A 195 -2.34 -4.70 12.57
CA PHE A 195 -2.93 -5.83 13.29
C PHE A 195 -4.15 -5.40 14.13
N ASP A 196 -4.74 -4.25 13.80
CA ASP A 196 -5.87 -3.66 14.53
C ASP A 196 -5.58 -3.40 16.03
N GLY A 197 -4.29 -3.23 16.37
CA GLY A 197 -3.82 -2.92 17.72
C GLY A 197 -4.00 -1.44 18.08
N ALA A 198 -2.94 -0.82 18.60
CA ALA A 198 -2.95 0.57 19.01
C ALA A 198 -3.21 1.53 17.83
N PRO A 199 -3.91 2.65 18.08
CA PRO A 199 -4.08 3.71 17.09
C PRO A 199 -2.73 4.33 16.73
N ILE A 200 -2.61 4.81 15.49
CA ILE A 200 -1.44 5.55 15.05
C ILE A 200 -1.25 6.85 15.83
N LEU A 201 0.01 7.25 16.02
CA LEU A 201 0.40 8.44 16.78
C LEU A 201 0.24 9.72 15.96
N GLY A 202 0.36 9.63 14.63
CA GLY A 202 0.06 10.72 13.71
C GLY A 202 0.72 12.04 14.08
N THR A 203 -0.09 13.11 14.19
CA THR A 203 0.41 14.43 14.62
C THR A 203 0.87 14.48 16.08
N GLY A 204 0.44 13.54 16.93
CA GLY A 204 0.87 13.40 18.31
C GLY A 204 2.36 13.10 18.49
N PHE A 205 3.06 12.71 17.41
CA PHE A 205 4.52 12.66 17.41
C PHE A 205 5.19 13.99 17.76
N ALA A 206 4.52 15.12 17.52
CA ALA A 206 5.03 16.43 17.93
C ALA A 206 5.29 16.50 19.45
N ASP A 207 4.46 15.83 20.24
CA ASP A 207 4.60 15.76 21.70
C ASP A 207 5.75 14.81 22.11
N ILE A 208 5.79 13.62 21.50
CA ILE A 208 6.81 12.61 21.80
C ILE A 208 8.20 13.11 21.43
N LEU A 209 8.35 13.78 20.29
CA LEU A 209 9.64 14.31 19.84
C LEU A 209 10.16 15.42 20.76
N GLN A 210 9.26 16.22 21.36
CA GLN A 210 9.63 17.22 22.36
C GLN A 210 10.28 16.55 23.59
N ASP A 211 9.70 15.46 24.09
CA ASP A 211 10.25 14.70 25.23
C ASP A 211 11.63 14.09 24.90
N LEU A 212 11.91 13.88 23.61
CA LEU A 212 13.20 13.39 23.11
C LEU A 212 14.19 14.52 22.79
N GLY A 213 13.86 15.78 23.06
CA GLY A 213 14.73 16.94 22.83
C GLY A 213 14.79 17.40 21.37
N ILE A 214 13.82 17.01 20.53
CA ILE A 214 13.67 17.54 19.17
C ILE A 214 12.63 18.64 19.18
N GLU A 215 13.00 19.82 18.66
CA GLU A 215 12.07 20.94 18.52
C GLU A 215 10.89 20.56 17.61
N PRO A 216 9.63 20.71 18.05
CA PRO A 216 8.45 20.38 17.25
C PRO A 216 8.38 21.10 15.90
N SER A 217 9.01 22.26 15.77
CA SER A 217 9.08 23.01 14.51
C SER A 217 9.81 22.24 13.41
N ARG A 218 10.86 21.47 13.74
CA ARG A 218 11.60 20.67 12.75
C ARG A 218 10.73 19.55 12.18
N TYR A 219 9.94 18.90 13.04
CA TYR A 219 8.94 17.92 12.60
C TYR A 219 7.84 18.57 11.77
N ALA A 220 7.32 19.73 12.19
CA ALA A 220 6.33 20.49 11.45
C ALA A 220 6.83 20.90 10.05
N GLU A 221 8.10 21.30 9.95
CA GLU A 221 8.77 21.65 8.69
C GLU A 221 8.85 20.45 7.74
N MET A 222 9.32 19.29 8.22
CA MET A 222 9.38 18.06 7.42
C MET A 222 7.98 17.61 6.97
N LEU A 223 7.00 17.65 7.87
CA LEU A 223 5.62 17.30 7.56
C LEU A 223 5.01 18.27 6.54
N SER A 224 5.24 19.57 6.70
CA SER A 224 4.77 20.59 5.75
C SER A 224 5.42 20.45 4.38
N ASP A 225 6.72 20.14 4.33
CA ASP A 225 7.44 19.92 3.09
C ASP A 225 6.90 18.71 2.32
N ALA A 226 6.69 17.59 3.03
CA ALA A 226 6.09 16.36 2.49
C ALA A 226 4.65 16.56 2.00
N LEU A 227 3.80 17.22 2.80
CA LEU A 227 2.38 17.38 2.48
C LEU A 227 2.13 18.44 1.40
N PHE A 228 2.86 19.56 1.40
CA PHE A 228 2.48 20.75 0.62
C PHE A 228 3.50 21.17 -0.44
N ARG A 229 4.81 21.01 -0.18
CA ARG A 229 5.83 21.59 -1.05
C ARG A 229 6.28 20.63 -2.15
N ARG A 230 6.68 19.41 -1.80
CA ARG A 230 7.26 18.45 -2.76
C ARG A 230 6.26 17.94 -3.79
N SER A 231 5.04 17.62 -3.36
CA SER A 231 4.08 16.93 -4.23
C SER A 231 2.62 17.35 -4.06
N ARG A 232 2.31 18.26 -3.11
CA ARG A 232 0.94 18.71 -2.81
C ARG A 232 -0.02 17.52 -2.62
N LEU A 233 0.27 16.68 -1.63
CA LEU A 233 -0.53 15.50 -1.28
C LEU A 233 -1.95 15.88 -0.85
N LEU A 234 -2.11 17.02 -0.17
CA LEU A 234 -3.39 17.53 0.26
C LEU A 234 -3.78 18.73 -0.62
N PRO A 235 -4.77 18.58 -1.51
CA PRO A 235 -5.26 19.73 -2.25
C PRO A 235 -5.91 20.74 -1.30
N ARG A 236 -5.88 22.02 -1.66
CA ARG A 236 -6.46 23.15 -0.91
C ARG A 236 -5.86 23.46 0.47
N VAL A 237 -5.01 22.61 1.04
CA VAL A 237 -4.29 22.90 2.28
C VAL A 237 -2.95 23.58 1.94
N ARG A 238 -2.62 24.66 2.65
CA ARG A 238 -1.43 25.49 2.38
C ARG A 238 -0.47 25.63 3.56
N GLY A 239 -0.95 25.39 4.77
CA GLY A 239 -0.19 25.60 5.98
C GLY A 239 -0.57 24.60 7.07
N LEU A 240 0.36 24.43 8.00
CA LEU A 240 0.23 23.58 9.17
C LEU A 240 0.75 24.34 10.40
N GLU A 241 -0.08 24.41 11.44
CA GLU A 241 0.26 24.96 12.74
C GLU A 241 0.23 23.81 13.77
N LEU A 242 1.40 23.40 14.27
CA LEU A 242 1.50 22.46 15.39
C LEU A 242 1.81 23.24 16.68
N ARG A 243 0.85 23.34 17.60
CA ARG A 243 1.02 23.97 18.91
C ARG A 243 1.77 23.03 19.87
N ARG A 244 2.60 23.64 20.71
CA ARG A 244 3.39 22.95 21.75
C ARG A 244 2.50 22.61 22.96
N ARG A 245 2.83 21.51 23.65
CA ARG A 245 2.16 21.07 24.89
C ARG A 245 2.08 22.16 25.98
N GLY A 246 3.11 22.99 26.11
CA GLY A 246 3.13 24.12 27.07
C GLY A 246 2.27 25.34 26.71
N ALA A 247 1.67 25.37 25.52
CA ALA A 247 0.79 26.45 25.07
C ALA A 247 -0.71 26.13 25.32
N VAL A 248 -1.03 24.90 25.75
CA VAL A 248 -2.39 24.46 26.04
C VAL A 248 -2.78 24.88 27.46
N LYS A 249 -3.79 25.75 27.58
CA LYS A 249 -4.28 26.25 28.88
C LYS A 249 -5.71 25.80 29.18
N SER A 250 -6.40 25.19 28.20
CA SER A 250 -7.79 24.77 28.30
C SER A 250 -8.10 23.54 27.44
N ALA A 251 -9.26 22.91 27.67
CA ALA A 251 -9.74 21.81 26.81
C ALA A 251 -10.00 22.26 25.36
N ALA A 252 -10.34 23.54 25.14
CA ALA A 252 -10.47 24.11 23.80
C ALA A 252 -9.11 24.21 23.09
N ASP A 253 -8.03 24.53 23.81
CA ASP A 253 -6.69 24.57 23.24
C ASP A 253 -6.18 23.19 22.80
N LEU A 254 -6.65 22.11 23.44
CA LEU A 254 -6.35 20.74 23.02
C LEU A 254 -6.97 20.42 21.65
N VAL A 255 -8.20 20.87 21.42
CA VAL A 255 -8.90 20.65 20.14
C VAL A 255 -8.22 21.46 19.02
N GLU A 256 -7.78 22.68 19.33
CA GLU A 256 -7.10 23.60 18.39
C GLU A 256 -5.58 23.39 18.29
N ALA A 257 -5.02 22.31 18.86
CA ALA A 257 -3.57 22.15 18.96
C ALA A 257 -2.86 21.89 17.62
N HIS A 258 -3.50 21.19 16.68
CA HIS A 258 -2.93 20.89 15.37
C HIS A 258 -3.89 21.38 14.29
N ARG A 259 -3.56 22.51 13.67
CA ARG A 259 -4.45 23.18 12.72
C ARG A 259 -3.87 23.21 11.32
N PHE A 260 -4.75 23.18 10.34
CA PHE A 260 -4.42 23.22 8.93
C PHE A 260 -5.09 24.43 8.28
N GLU A 261 -4.32 25.17 7.49
CA GLU A 261 -4.82 26.31 6.72
C GLU A 261 -5.40 25.81 5.39
N LEU A 262 -6.69 26.03 5.18
CA LEU A 262 -7.41 25.69 3.95
C LEU A 262 -7.79 26.93 3.17
N ARG A 263 -7.78 26.80 1.84
CA ARG A 263 -8.29 27.81 0.93
C ARG A 263 -9.68 27.45 0.43
N SER A 264 -10.64 28.37 0.60
CA SER A 264 -11.94 28.34 -0.09
C SER A 264 -12.14 29.65 -0.84
N GLY A 265 -12.13 29.59 -2.18
CA GLY A 265 -12.15 30.78 -3.02
C GLY A 265 -10.94 31.69 -2.77
N SER A 266 -11.20 32.96 -2.46
CA SER A 266 -10.20 33.96 -2.10
C SER A 266 -9.84 33.98 -0.60
N SER A 267 -10.60 33.28 0.24
CA SER A 267 -10.40 33.27 1.69
C SER A 267 -9.56 32.08 2.15
N THR A 268 -8.77 32.28 3.20
CA THR A 268 -8.11 31.22 3.95
C THR A 268 -8.71 31.13 5.35
N PHE A 269 -8.84 29.91 5.85
CA PHE A 269 -9.32 29.64 7.20
C PHE A 269 -8.53 28.47 7.79
N THR A 270 -8.37 28.48 9.11
CA THR A 270 -7.52 27.52 9.81
C THR A 270 -8.39 26.65 10.72
N LEU A 271 -8.36 25.34 10.52
CA LEU A 271 -9.18 24.38 11.27
C LEU A 271 -8.32 23.34 11.98
N PRO A 272 -8.75 22.85 13.15
CA PRO A 272 -8.25 21.60 13.71
C PRO A 272 -8.24 20.45 12.70
N ALA A 273 -7.19 19.63 12.76
CA ALA A 273 -7.05 18.44 11.92
C ALA A 273 -8.25 17.49 12.06
N THR A 274 -8.79 17.37 13.28
CA THR A 274 -9.94 16.53 13.63
C THR A 274 -11.27 17.03 13.08
N TRP A 275 -11.32 18.26 12.54
CA TRP A 275 -12.52 18.84 11.91
C TRP A 275 -12.49 18.73 10.38
N LEU A 276 -11.39 18.24 9.80
CA LEU A 276 -11.30 17.98 8.36
C LEU A 276 -12.12 16.76 7.96
N SER A 277 -12.42 16.57 6.67
CA SER A 277 -13.09 15.34 6.23
C SER A 277 -12.20 14.12 6.43
N HIS A 278 -12.80 12.93 6.57
CA HIS A 278 -12.07 11.69 6.85
C HIS A 278 -10.94 11.39 5.86
N GLY A 279 -11.09 11.76 4.58
CA GLY A 279 -10.02 11.62 3.58
C GLY A 279 -8.78 12.45 3.89
N TYR A 280 -8.94 13.71 4.33
CA TYR A 280 -7.82 14.52 4.82
C TYR A 280 -7.22 13.91 6.09
N GLN A 281 -8.08 13.55 7.05
CA GLN A 281 -7.64 13.03 8.34
C GLN A 281 -6.79 11.77 8.18
N GLY A 282 -7.27 10.80 7.41
CA GLY A 282 -6.57 9.54 7.17
C GLY A 282 -5.20 9.77 6.57
N LEU A 283 -5.12 10.55 5.48
CA LEU A 283 -3.87 10.84 4.79
C LEU A 283 -2.87 11.60 5.67
N ILE A 284 -3.33 12.64 6.38
CA ILE A 284 -2.50 13.37 7.34
C ILE A 284 -1.97 12.42 8.41
N SER A 285 -2.84 11.56 8.96
CA SER A 285 -2.52 10.75 10.12
C SER A 285 -1.35 9.81 9.85
N TRP A 286 -1.41 8.98 8.79
CA TRP A 286 -0.35 8.01 8.54
C TRP A 286 0.93 8.66 7.98
N ILE A 287 0.85 9.78 7.25
CA ILE A 287 2.05 10.51 6.80
C ILE A 287 2.77 11.16 7.98
N ALA A 288 2.01 11.81 8.86
CA ALA A 288 2.53 12.40 10.09
C ALA A 288 3.21 11.32 10.95
N ASP A 289 2.52 10.19 11.16
CA ASP A 289 3.06 9.05 11.88
C ASP A 289 4.37 8.54 11.24
N LEU A 290 4.37 8.30 9.93
CA LEU A 290 5.54 7.81 9.20
C LEU A 290 6.74 8.74 9.36
N ILE A 291 6.55 10.05 9.19
CA ILE A 291 7.63 11.03 9.36
C ILE A 291 8.12 11.05 10.81
N GLY A 292 7.22 10.99 11.79
CA GLY A 292 7.58 10.90 13.21
C GLY A 292 8.40 9.65 13.53
N GLN A 293 8.01 8.51 12.97
CA GLN A 293 8.72 7.24 13.10
C GLN A 293 10.11 7.27 12.43
N ILE A 294 10.25 7.93 11.27
CA ILE A 294 11.54 8.12 10.60
C ILE A 294 12.49 8.95 11.48
N VAL A 295 11.97 10.02 12.08
CA VAL A 295 12.74 10.87 13.00
C VAL A 295 13.16 10.06 14.22
N ALA A 296 12.23 9.34 14.86
CA ALA A 296 12.53 8.51 16.03
C ALA A 296 13.55 7.39 15.73
N ASP A 297 13.46 6.74 14.56
CA ASP A 297 14.39 5.67 14.12
C ASP A 297 15.84 6.16 14.00
N THR A 298 16.04 7.44 13.66
CA THR A 298 17.35 7.99 13.34
C THR A 298 17.92 8.87 14.46
N GLN A 299 17.14 9.10 15.52
CA GLN A 299 17.50 9.98 16.62
C GLN A 299 18.63 9.44 17.50
N MET A 300 18.72 8.13 17.73
CA MET A 300 19.79 7.53 18.54
C MET A 300 21.19 7.70 17.92
N LEU A 301 21.28 8.13 16.66
CA LEU A 301 22.53 8.46 15.97
C LEU A 301 22.95 9.92 16.13
N ALA A 302 22.15 10.76 16.80
CA ALA A 302 22.46 12.15 17.04
C ALA A 302 23.40 12.27 18.24
N ASP A 303 24.70 12.10 18.00
CA ASP A 303 25.70 12.74 18.86
C ASP A 303 25.40 14.24 18.88
N LYS A 304 24.98 14.76 20.05
CA LYS A 304 24.56 16.15 20.28
C LYS A 304 25.61 17.17 19.83
N SER A 305 26.86 16.75 19.63
CA SER A 305 28.00 17.61 19.34
C SER A 305 28.40 17.69 17.85
N LYS A 306 27.97 16.75 16.98
CA LYS A 306 28.53 16.68 15.61
C LYS A 306 27.58 16.31 14.45
N TYR A 307 26.35 15.84 14.69
CA TYR A 307 25.45 15.42 13.59
C TYR A 307 23.99 15.86 13.79
N GLY A 308 23.79 17.18 13.88
CA GLY A 308 22.50 17.84 14.17
C GLY A 308 21.46 17.90 13.04
N THR A 309 21.49 17.00 12.06
CA THR A 309 20.55 17.00 10.92
C THR A 309 19.63 15.79 10.96
N LEU A 310 18.33 16.04 11.11
CA LEU A 310 17.29 15.02 10.94
C LEU A 310 17.40 14.42 9.53
N VAL A 311 17.15 13.11 9.40
CA VAL A 311 17.17 12.46 8.09
C VAL A 311 15.96 12.93 7.28
N ASP A 312 16.21 13.48 6.11
CA ASP A 312 15.18 13.85 5.15
C ASP A 312 14.34 12.59 4.77
N PRO A 313 13.01 12.66 4.77
CA PRO A 313 12.17 11.50 4.40
C PRO A 313 12.48 10.92 3.02
N ALA A 314 13.00 11.72 2.07
CA ALA A 314 13.41 11.22 0.76
C ALA A 314 14.71 10.43 0.78
N GLU A 315 15.57 10.65 1.78
CA GLU A 315 16.82 9.92 1.91
C GLU A 315 16.67 8.64 2.74
N LYS A 316 15.56 8.51 3.47
CA LYS A 316 15.31 7.38 4.36
C LYS A 316 14.98 6.11 3.57
N SER A 317 15.75 5.06 3.84
CA SER A 317 15.44 3.70 3.39
C SER A 317 14.67 2.89 4.43
N GLY A 318 13.74 2.07 3.96
CA GLY A 318 12.86 1.25 4.79
C GLY A 318 11.74 0.60 3.98
N LEU A 319 10.92 -0.19 4.67
CA LEU A 319 9.73 -0.86 4.14
C LEU A 319 8.48 -0.29 4.81
N VAL A 320 7.47 0.05 4.02
CA VAL A 320 6.18 0.56 4.50
C VAL A 320 5.06 -0.29 3.91
N LEU A 321 4.18 -0.77 4.77
CA LEU A 321 3.03 -1.61 4.43
C LEU A 321 1.75 -0.81 4.65
N ILE A 322 0.86 -0.76 3.67
CA ILE A 322 -0.37 0.06 3.74
C ILE A 322 -1.56 -0.74 3.23
N ASP A 323 -2.51 -1.06 4.11
CA ASP A 323 -3.72 -1.78 3.74
C ASP A 323 -4.84 -0.83 3.30
N GLU A 324 -5.38 -0.97 2.10
CA GLU A 324 -6.36 -0.03 1.52
C GLU A 324 -5.80 1.40 1.50
N ILE A 325 -4.79 1.63 0.65
CA ILE A 325 -4.15 2.95 0.52
C ILE A 325 -5.14 4.05 0.09
N ASP A 326 -6.24 3.66 -0.55
CA ASP A 326 -7.32 4.52 -1.05
C ASP A 326 -8.44 4.82 -0.05
N LEU A 327 -8.39 4.24 1.14
CA LEU A 327 -9.48 4.32 2.11
C LEU A 327 -9.86 5.77 2.46
N HIS A 328 -11.16 6.07 2.33
CA HIS A 328 -11.79 7.39 2.54
C HIS A 328 -11.31 8.52 1.61
N LEU A 329 -10.48 8.24 0.61
CA LEU A 329 -10.01 9.26 -0.33
C LEU A 329 -11.05 9.52 -1.42
N HIS A 330 -11.17 10.80 -1.79
CA HIS A 330 -11.96 11.18 -2.96
C HIS A 330 -11.33 10.57 -4.24
N PRO A 331 -12.13 10.12 -5.23
CA PRO A 331 -11.64 9.52 -6.48
C PRO A 331 -10.49 10.29 -7.16
N SER A 332 -10.62 11.61 -7.27
CA SER A 332 -9.56 12.44 -7.89
C SER A 332 -8.23 12.40 -7.15
N TRP A 333 -8.22 12.09 -5.85
CA TRP A 333 -6.98 11.97 -5.08
C TRP A 333 -6.39 10.59 -5.18
N GLN A 334 -7.22 9.54 -5.27
CA GLN A 334 -6.78 8.16 -5.48
C GLN A 334 -5.89 8.06 -6.73
N ALA A 335 -6.28 8.75 -7.81
CA ALA A 335 -5.52 8.80 -9.07
C ALA A 335 -4.13 9.46 -8.96
N GLU A 336 -3.97 10.47 -8.09
CA GLU A 336 -2.71 11.22 -7.98
C GLU A 336 -1.82 10.78 -6.81
N LEU A 337 -2.33 9.96 -5.90
CA LEU A 337 -1.67 9.66 -4.63
C LEU A 337 -0.31 8.99 -4.82
N VAL A 338 -0.26 7.88 -5.55
CA VAL A 338 0.95 7.08 -5.71
C VAL A 338 2.07 7.84 -6.44
N PRO A 339 1.81 8.52 -7.58
CA PRO A 339 2.82 9.38 -8.21
C PRO A 339 3.38 10.46 -7.28
N LYS A 340 2.55 11.03 -6.39
CA LYS A 340 2.99 12.03 -5.41
C LYS A 340 3.82 11.43 -4.28
N LEU A 341 3.43 10.26 -3.77
CA LEU A 341 4.19 9.56 -2.72
C LEU A 341 5.57 9.08 -3.22
N LYS A 342 5.66 8.61 -4.48
CA LYS A 342 6.94 8.29 -5.15
C LYS A 342 7.94 9.45 -5.10
N LYS A 343 7.45 10.71 -5.18
CA LYS A 343 8.30 11.92 -5.10
C LYS A 343 8.70 12.27 -3.67
N VAL A 344 7.84 12.01 -2.69
CA VAL A 344 8.09 12.36 -1.27
C VAL A 344 9.04 11.36 -0.63
N PHE A 345 8.87 10.07 -0.94
CA PHE A 345 9.62 8.97 -0.33
C PHE A 345 10.32 8.08 -1.38
N PRO A 346 11.19 8.64 -2.25
CA PRO A 346 11.80 7.89 -3.36
C PRO A 346 12.66 6.69 -2.94
N ARG A 347 13.21 6.69 -1.72
CA ARG A 347 14.03 5.59 -1.18
C ARG A 347 13.26 4.66 -0.23
N MET A 348 11.96 4.87 -0.05
CA MET A 348 11.14 3.99 0.78
C MET A 348 10.42 2.97 -0.09
N GLN A 349 10.47 1.70 0.30
CA GLN A 349 9.73 0.66 -0.39
C GLN A 349 8.30 0.60 0.17
N PHE A 350 7.30 0.64 -0.70
CA PHE A 350 5.89 0.50 -0.35
C PHE A 350 5.32 -0.81 -0.88
N VAL A 351 4.69 -1.58 0.00
CA VAL A 351 3.80 -2.69 -0.38
C VAL A 351 2.41 -2.36 0.11
N VAL A 352 1.49 -2.16 -0.82
CA VAL A 352 0.16 -1.60 -0.52
C VAL A 352 -0.92 -2.51 -1.05
N THR A 353 -2.13 -2.42 -0.49
CA THR A 353 -3.32 -3.05 -1.07
C THR A 353 -4.31 -1.96 -1.47
N THR A 354 -5.18 -2.27 -2.42
CA THR A 354 -6.23 -1.34 -2.84
C THR A 354 -7.49 -2.07 -3.28
N HIS A 355 -8.63 -1.40 -3.10
CA HIS A 355 -9.92 -1.77 -3.66
C HIS A 355 -10.36 -0.81 -4.77
N SER A 356 -9.54 0.17 -5.11
CA SER A 356 -9.88 1.18 -6.11
C SER A 356 -9.09 0.98 -7.40
N PRO A 357 -9.76 0.82 -8.55
CA PRO A 357 -9.09 0.81 -9.86
C PRO A 357 -8.38 2.13 -10.15
N LEU A 358 -8.83 3.24 -9.56
CA LEU A 358 -8.28 4.57 -9.84
C LEU A 358 -6.85 4.75 -9.32
N VAL A 359 -6.39 3.92 -8.40
CA VAL A 359 -4.99 3.96 -7.92
C VAL A 359 -4.06 3.22 -8.88
N LEU A 360 -4.56 2.23 -9.62
CA LEU A 360 -3.75 1.31 -10.43
C LEU A 360 -2.92 2.03 -11.52
N PRO A 361 -3.42 3.08 -12.21
CA PRO A 361 -2.61 3.85 -13.17
C PRO A 361 -1.35 4.51 -12.58
N GLY A 362 -1.28 4.68 -11.25
CA GLY A 362 -0.08 5.19 -10.57
C GLY A 362 1.08 4.18 -10.49
N PHE A 363 0.84 2.93 -10.89
CA PHE A 363 1.79 1.82 -10.83
C PHE A 363 2.25 1.39 -12.23
N ALA A 364 3.51 0.97 -12.33
CA ALA A 364 3.99 0.26 -13.49
C ALA A 364 3.44 -1.17 -13.51
N LYS A 365 3.36 -1.78 -14.69
CA LYS A 365 2.82 -3.14 -14.88
C LYS A 365 3.43 -4.18 -13.95
N ASP A 366 4.74 -4.14 -13.74
CA ASP A 366 5.43 -5.08 -12.87
C ASP A 366 5.26 -4.76 -11.38
N GLU A 367 4.84 -3.54 -11.01
CA GLU A 367 4.50 -3.17 -9.64
C GLU A 367 3.15 -3.73 -9.17
N ILE A 368 2.44 -4.51 -9.98
CA ILE A 368 1.08 -4.97 -9.66
C ILE A 368 1.06 -6.49 -9.49
N ILE A 369 0.63 -6.92 -8.30
CA ILE A 369 0.35 -8.32 -7.98
C ILE A 369 -1.16 -8.49 -7.94
N ARG A 370 -1.72 -9.13 -8.97
CA ARG A 370 -3.12 -9.51 -9.00
C ARG A 370 -3.31 -10.85 -8.30
N LEU A 371 -4.21 -10.92 -7.34
CA LEU A 371 -4.61 -12.17 -6.69
C LEU A 371 -5.86 -12.74 -7.36
N GLY A 372 -5.96 -14.06 -7.35
CA GLY A 372 -7.16 -14.80 -7.75
C GLY A 372 -7.25 -16.11 -7.00
N ARG A 373 -8.27 -16.91 -7.30
CA ARG A 373 -8.39 -18.28 -6.79
C ARG A 373 -8.12 -19.31 -7.88
N ASN A 374 -7.54 -20.45 -7.49
CA ASN A 374 -7.47 -21.65 -8.32
C ASN A 374 -8.75 -22.51 -8.14
N ARG A 375 -8.78 -23.71 -8.73
CA ARG A 375 -9.93 -24.63 -8.63
C ARG A 375 -10.12 -25.21 -7.23
N ASP A 376 -9.03 -25.31 -6.46
CA ASP A 376 -9.02 -25.85 -5.09
C ASP A 376 -9.40 -24.79 -4.03
N GLY A 377 -9.66 -23.56 -4.48
CA GLY A 377 -10.03 -22.42 -3.63
C GLY A 377 -8.83 -21.68 -3.02
N ASP A 378 -7.60 -22.08 -3.37
CA ASP A 378 -6.38 -21.44 -2.90
C ASP A 378 -6.13 -20.12 -3.62
N VAL A 379 -5.60 -19.16 -2.87
CA VAL A 379 -5.21 -17.87 -3.40
C VAL A 379 -3.87 -18.01 -4.14
N ILE A 380 -3.86 -17.55 -5.39
CA ILE A 380 -2.69 -17.56 -6.28
C ILE A 380 -2.42 -16.15 -6.83
N ALA A 381 -1.17 -15.88 -7.17
CA ALA A 381 -0.80 -14.69 -7.92
C ALA A 381 -1.01 -14.92 -9.42
N ARG A 382 -1.61 -13.93 -10.09
CA ARG A 382 -1.83 -13.89 -11.54
C ARG A 382 -0.95 -12.82 -12.16
N LYS A 383 -0.51 -13.08 -13.39
CA LYS A 383 0.21 -12.07 -14.18
C LYS A 383 -0.77 -11.00 -14.66
N THR A 384 -0.35 -9.75 -14.57
CA THR A 384 -1.08 -8.61 -15.13
C THR A 384 -0.85 -8.55 -16.65
N GLY A 385 -1.92 -8.32 -17.40
CA GLY A 385 -1.92 -8.26 -18.87
C GLY A 385 -1.27 -6.98 -19.37
N GLU A 386 -2.08 -5.96 -19.62
CA GLU A 386 -1.61 -4.65 -20.06
C GLU A 386 -1.29 -3.74 -18.86
N SER A 387 -0.58 -2.63 -19.10
CA SER A 387 -0.33 -1.63 -18.06
C SER A 387 -1.64 -0.87 -17.74
N PRO A 388 -2.06 -0.75 -16.48
CA PRO A 388 -3.29 0.00 -16.15
C PRO A 388 -3.23 1.47 -16.56
N ALA A 389 -2.03 2.04 -16.70
CA ALA A 389 -1.86 3.42 -17.18
C ALA A 389 -2.29 3.63 -18.65
N LEU A 390 -2.47 2.54 -19.41
CA LEU A 390 -2.92 2.57 -20.80
C LEU A 390 -4.41 2.22 -20.95
N MET A 391 -5.06 1.82 -19.86
CA MET A 391 -6.45 1.38 -19.87
C MET A 391 -7.42 2.55 -19.64
N THR A 392 -8.58 2.46 -20.27
CA THR A 392 -9.76 3.26 -19.94
C THR A 392 -10.31 2.86 -18.56
N GLY A 393 -11.15 3.72 -17.98
CA GLY A 393 -11.81 3.41 -16.72
C GLY A 393 -12.58 2.08 -16.78
N SER A 394 -13.30 1.84 -17.86
CA SER A 394 -14.08 0.61 -18.07
C SER A 394 -13.20 -0.64 -18.09
N GLU A 395 -12.09 -0.61 -18.84
CA GLU A 395 -11.13 -1.72 -18.90
C GLU A 395 -10.49 -2.01 -17.53
N LEU A 396 -10.22 -0.98 -16.73
CA LEU A 396 -9.70 -1.17 -15.36
C LEU A 396 -10.69 -1.93 -14.47
N TYR A 397 -11.97 -1.57 -14.53
CA TYR A 397 -13.03 -2.22 -13.76
C TYR A 397 -13.25 -3.67 -14.20
N GLU A 398 -13.23 -3.93 -15.50
CA GLU A 398 -13.36 -5.28 -16.05
C GLU A 398 -12.13 -6.15 -15.69
N GLU A 399 -10.91 -5.69 -16.01
CA GLU A 399 -9.70 -6.50 -15.87
C GLU A 399 -9.37 -6.80 -14.40
N PHE A 400 -9.47 -5.81 -13.51
CA PHE A 400 -9.00 -5.96 -12.12
C PHE A 400 -10.11 -6.30 -11.12
N PHE A 401 -11.38 -6.01 -11.45
CA PHE A 401 -12.50 -6.16 -10.53
C PHE A 401 -13.67 -7.01 -11.07
N GLY A 402 -13.58 -7.51 -12.32
CA GLY A 402 -14.59 -8.41 -12.88
C GLY A 402 -15.96 -7.75 -13.07
N ILE A 403 -15.99 -6.43 -13.26
CA ILE A 403 -17.24 -5.69 -13.48
C ILE A 403 -17.50 -5.62 -14.98
N ASP A 404 -18.18 -6.64 -15.50
CA ASP A 404 -18.51 -6.74 -16.94
C ASP A 404 -19.69 -5.83 -17.34
N ARG A 405 -20.49 -5.38 -16.35
CA ARG A 405 -21.65 -4.50 -16.55
C ARG A 405 -21.50 -3.20 -15.80
N LEU A 406 -21.00 -2.18 -16.49
CA LEU A 406 -20.89 -0.81 -15.96
C LEU A 406 -22.23 -0.05 -16.00
N TYR A 407 -23.20 -0.55 -16.76
CA TYR A 407 -24.56 -0.05 -16.84
C TYR A 407 -25.53 -1.05 -16.19
N PRO A 408 -25.70 -1.03 -14.86
CA PRO A 408 -26.51 -2.03 -14.16
C PRO A 408 -28.02 -1.85 -14.33
N THR A 409 -28.47 -0.85 -15.10
CA THR A 409 -29.89 -0.54 -15.29
C THR A 409 -30.32 -0.83 -16.72
N ASP A 410 -31.55 -1.31 -16.91
CA ASP A 410 -32.17 -1.53 -18.22
C ASP A 410 -32.15 -0.28 -19.13
N LEU A 411 -32.09 0.90 -18.51
CA LEU A 411 -32.00 2.17 -19.21
C LEU A 411 -30.56 2.46 -19.67
N GLY A 412 -29.56 2.15 -18.83
CA GLY A 412 -28.15 2.25 -19.20
C GLY A 412 -27.75 1.23 -20.27
N GLU A 413 -28.22 -0.02 -20.16
CA GLU A 413 -28.03 -1.04 -21.19
C GLU A 413 -28.69 -0.60 -22.52
N ALA A 414 -29.90 -0.02 -22.45
CA ALA A 414 -30.57 0.54 -23.62
C ALA A 414 -29.80 1.72 -24.24
N ALA A 415 -29.23 2.61 -23.44
CA ALA A 415 -28.43 3.75 -23.90
C ALA A 415 -27.14 3.28 -24.60
N GLN A 416 -26.44 2.30 -24.02
CA GLN A 416 -25.23 1.72 -24.60
C GLN A 416 -25.55 1.02 -25.93
N ARG A 417 -26.59 0.17 -25.96
CA ARG A 417 -27.01 -0.54 -27.18
C ARG A 417 -27.47 0.43 -28.26
N TYR A 418 -28.22 1.47 -27.91
CA TYR A 418 -28.57 2.55 -28.83
C TYR A 418 -27.31 3.20 -29.41
N GLY A 419 -26.33 3.58 -28.57
CA GLY A 419 -25.08 4.20 -29.02
C GLY A 419 -24.28 3.32 -30.00
N LEU A 420 -24.19 2.01 -29.74
CA LEU A 420 -23.54 1.06 -30.66
C LEU A 420 -24.25 1.02 -32.03
N LEU A 421 -25.59 0.87 -32.03
CA LEU A 421 -26.37 0.81 -33.27
C LEU A 421 -26.40 2.15 -34.01
N ALA A 422 -26.49 3.27 -33.29
CA ALA A 422 -26.48 4.61 -33.86
C ALA A 422 -25.16 4.91 -34.59
N ASN A 423 -24.04 4.35 -34.15
CA ASN A 423 -22.73 4.53 -34.78
C ASN A 423 -22.39 3.45 -35.83
N ASP A 424 -23.21 2.42 -35.99
CA ASP A 424 -23.00 1.36 -36.98
C ASP A 424 -23.69 1.68 -38.32
N PRO A 425 -22.95 2.01 -39.40
CA PRO A 425 -23.53 2.22 -40.72
C PRO A 425 -23.95 0.91 -41.43
N GLY A 426 -23.48 -0.25 -40.94
CA GLY A 426 -23.75 -1.58 -41.49
C GLY A 426 -24.96 -2.29 -40.89
N ARG A 427 -25.65 -1.66 -39.92
CA ARG A 427 -26.78 -2.24 -39.21
C ARG A 427 -27.89 -2.77 -40.12
N SER A 428 -28.42 -3.93 -39.75
CA SER A 428 -29.52 -4.63 -40.42
C SER A 428 -30.86 -3.91 -40.25
N ASP A 429 -31.90 -4.36 -40.96
CA ASP A 429 -33.25 -3.80 -40.79
C ASP A 429 -33.83 -4.07 -39.40
N ALA A 430 -33.51 -5.22 -38.80
CA ALA A 430 -33.92 -5.55 -37.44
C ALA A 430 -33.22 -4.65 -36.41
N GLU A 431 -31.92 -4.41 -36.59
CA GLU A 431 -31.14 -3.51 -35.72
C GLU A 431 -31.55 -2.05 -35.88
N GLU A 432 -31.96 -1.62 -37.07
CA GLU A 432 -32.54 -0.28 -37.28
C GLU A 432 -33.84 -0.13 -36.45
N GLN A 433 -34.72 -1.13 -36.48
CA GLN A 433 -35.96 -1.12 -35.69
C GLN A 433 -35.67 -1.15 -34.19
N GLU A 434 -34.72 -1.98 -33.76
CA GLU A 434 -34.24 -2.04 -32.38
C GLU A 434 -33.73 -0.68 -31.91
N MET A 435 -32.87 -0.02 -32.70
CA MET A 435 -32.30 1.29 -32.40
C MET A 435 -33.39 2.37 -32.27
N VAL A 436 -34.39 2.40 -33.15
CA VAL A 436 -35.54 3.31 -33.04
C VAL A 436 -36.34 3.05 -31.77
N ALA A 437 -36.64 1.78 -31.45
CA ALA A 437 -37.37 1.43 -30.22
C ALA A 437 -36.59 1.81 -28.95
N LEU A 438 -35.27 1.61 -28.95
CA LEU A 438 -34.40 2.03 -27.85
C LEU A 438 -34.38 3.56 -27.71
N ARG A 439 -34.37 4.30 -28.81
CA ARG A 439 -34.44 5.77 -28.80
C ARG A 439 -35.72 6.28 -28.13
N GLU A 440 -36.86 5.69 -28.48
CA GLU A 440 -38.15 6.03 -27.87
C GLU A 440 -38.20 5.66 -26.38
N LYS A 441 -37.65 4.48 -26.02
CA LYS A 441 -37.53 4.06 -24.61
C LYS A 441 -36.69 5.05 -23.78
N LEU A 442 -35.59 5.55 -24.33
CA LEU A 442 -34.72 6.53 -23.66
C LEU A 442 -35.44 7.86 -23.48
N ARG A 443 -36.08 8.37 -24.54
CA ARG A 443 -36.85 9.62 -24.50
C ARG A 443 -38.02 9.56 -23.52
N ALA A 444 -38.73 8.43 -23.45
CA ALA A 444 -39.81 8.22 -22.48
C ALA A 444 -39.34 8.28 -21.03
N ALA A 445 -38.04 8.04 -20.78
CA ALA A 445 -37.40 8.15 -19.47
C ALA A 445 -36.68 9.49 -19.25
N ASP A 446 -36.96 10.50 -20.08
CA ASP A 446 -36.32 11.83 -20.05
C ASP A 446 -34.79 11.78 -20.25
N VAL A 447 -34.32 10.75 -20.97
CA VAL A 447 -32.92 10.63 -21.39
C VAL A 447 -32.84 10.96 -22.87
N GLU A 448 -32.25 12.10 -23.20
CA GLU A 448 -32.02 12.49 -24.58
C GLU A 448 -30.75 11.81 -25.12
N PRO A 449 -30.85 10.94 -26.14
CA PRO A 449 -29.67 10.28 -26.68
C PRO A 449 -28.76 11.28 -27.41
N GLU A 450 -27.50 11.36 -27.00
CA GLU A 450 -26.53 12.34 -27.52
C GLU A 450 -26.09 12.10 -28.98
N TRP A 451 -26.22 10.87 -29.48
CA TRP A 451 -25.77 10.50 -30.82
C TRP A 451 -26.92 10.49 -31.83
N GLU A 452 -26.77 11.29 -32.89
CA GLU A 452 -27.61 11.11 -34.08
C GLU A 452 -27.16 9.86 -34.86
N PRO A 453 -28.09 8.99 -35.29
CA PRO A 453 -27.73 7.79 -36.01
C PRO A 453 -27.02 8.11 -37.33
N VAL A 454 -25.87 7.48 -37.57
CA VAL A 454 -25.17 7.57 -38.86
C VAL A 454 -26.05 6.99 -39.97
N SER A 455 -25.90 7.52 -41.18
CA SER A 455 -26.67 7.04 -42.34
C SER A 455 -26.27 5.62 -42.72
N ARG A 456 -27.25 4.75 -42.95
CA ARG A 456 -27.02 3.35 -43.33
C ARG A 456 -26.36 3.25 -44.71
N THR A 457 -25.29 2.46 -44.80
CA THR A 457 -24.68 2.11 -46.08
C THR A 457 -25.32 0.83 -46.56
N ARG A 458 -26.29 0.91 -47.48
CA ARG A 458 -26.83 -0.28 -48.12
C ARG A 458 -25.74 -0.93 -48.97
N VAL A 459 -25.14 -2.01 -48.49
CA VAL A 459 -24.27 -2.85 -49.32
C VAL A 459 -25.12 -3.37 -50.47
N SER A 460 -24.90 -2.84 -51.68
CA SER A 460 -25.58 -3.35 -52.86
C SER A 460 -25.11 -4.78 -53.11
N GLU A 461 -25.97 -5.77 -52.92
CA GLU A 461 -25.78 -7.10 -53.49
C GLU A 461 -25.77 -7.00 -55.02
N LYS A 462 -24.61 -6.68 -55.61
CA LYS A 462 -24.34 -6.92 -57.02
C LYS A 462 -23.12 -7.82 -57.13
N ARG A 463 -23.32 -9.11 -56.82
CA ARG A 463 -22.49 -10.16 -57.44
C ARG A 463 -22.95 -10.28 -58.90
N PRO A 464 -22.10 -10.00 -59.91
CA PRO A 464 -22.47 -10.27 -61.28
C PRO A 464 -22.56 -11.79 -61.46
N ALA A 465 -23.71 -12.27 -61.92
CA ALA A 465 -23.90 -13.65 -62.33
C ALA A 465 -22.84 -14.00 -63.38
N ARG A 466 -21.90 -14.88 -63.02
CA ARG A 466 -20.97 -15.51 -63.96
C ARG A 466 -21.81 -16.33 -64.94
N LYS A 467 -22.06 -15.79 -66.13
CA LYS A 467 -22.61 -16.55 -67.26
C LYS A 467 -21.70 -17.74 -67.53
N ALA A 468 -22.23 -18.94 -67.31
CA ALA A 468 -21.70 -20.15 -67.90
C ALA A 468 -21.75 -19.99 -69.43
N ARG A 469 -20.59 -19.87 -70.08
CA ARG A 469 -20.44 -20.15 -71.51
C ARG A 469 -19.85 -21.54 -71.62
N GLY A 470 -20.67 -22.47 -72.10
CA GLY A 470 -20.18 -23.71 -72.68
C GLY A 470 -19.49 -23.42 -74.01
N ARG A 471 -18.31 -23.99 -74.19
CA ARG A 471 -17.98 -24.94 -75.25
C ARG A 471 -16.67 -25.62 -74.91
#